data_AF-A0A364K2R3-F1
#
_entry.id   AF-A0A364K2R3-F1
#
_cell.length_a   1.000
_cell.length_b   1.000
_cell.length_c   1.000
_cell.angle_alpha   90.00
_cell.angle_beta   90.00
_cell.angle_gamma   90.00
#
_symmetry.space_group_name_H-M   'P 1'
#
loop_
_entity.id
_entity.type
_entity.pdbx_description
1 polymer ?
#
loop_
_entity_poly.entity_id
_entity_poly.type
_entity_poly.pdbx_seq_one_letter_code
_entity_poly.pdbx_strand_id
1 'polypeptide(L)' 'MIGGIHVSLIFQPFQQKNCILPNRIVCSPMFMYSATEQGQVTDWHIVHYGTRAAGNLDD' A
#
# COMPACT_ATOMS: atom_id res chain seq x y z
N MET A 1 -6.71 -10.78 -34.55
CA MET A 1 -5.85 -9.64 -34.21
C MET A 1 -5.69 -9.62 -32.69
N ILE A 2 -4.43 -9.69 -32.24
CA ILE A 2 -3.86 -9.55 -30.89
C ILE A 2 -4.67 -10.04 -29.68
N GLY A 3 -4.25 -11.17 -29.11
CA GLY A 3 -4.69 -11.60 -27.79
C GLY A 3 -4.26 -10.55 -26.76
N GLY A 4 -5.24 -9.79 -26.26
CA GLY A 4 -5.01 -8.78 -25.24
C GLY A 4 -4.41 -9.42 -24.00
N ILE A 5 -3.31 -8.86 -23.53
CA ILE A 5 -2.74 -9.16 -22.21
C ILE A 5 -3.87 -8.92 -21.20
N HIS A 6 -4.39 -10.00 -20.62
CA HIS A 6 -5.47 -9.91 -19.66
C HIS A 6 -4.88 -9.45 -18.32
N VAL A 7 -4.80 -8.15 -18.09
CA VAL A 7 -4.30 -7.58 -16.84
C VAL A 7 -5.25 -8.00 -15.72
N SER A 8 -4.71 -8.73 -14.73
CA SER A 8 -5.48 -9.21 -13.59
C SER A 8 -6.17 -8.06 -12.84
N LEU A 9 -7.37 -8.31 -12.33
CA LEU A 9 -8.16 -7.32 -11.58
C LEU A 9 -7.41 -6.73 -10.37
N ILE A 10 -6.44 -7.46 -9.81
CA ILE A 10 -5.65 -7.01 -8.65
C ILE A 10 -4.76 -5.80 -8.97
N PHE A 11 -4.34 -5.63 -10.22
CA PHE A 11 -3.49 -4.53 -10.67
C PHE A 11 -4.27 -3.39 -11.32
N GLN A 12 -5.60 -3.45 -11.32
CA GLN A 12 -6.44 -2.40 -11.87
C GLN A 12 -6.81 -1.38 -10.79
N PRO A 13 -6.95 -0.08 -11.14
CA PRO A 13 -7.36 0.94 -10.20
C PRO A 13 -8.70 0.64 -9.53
N PHE A 14 -8.87 1.15 -8.31
CA PHE A 14 -10.09 0.98 -7.52
C PHE A 14 -10.45 2.27 -6.79
N GLN A 15 -11.65 2.80 -7.06
CA GLN A 15 -12.20 3.94 -6.33
C GLN A 15 -12.74 3.47 -4.98
N GLN A 16 -12.19 4.01 -3.90
CA GLN A 16 -12.71 3.83 -2.56
C GLN A 16 -13.08 5.20 -1.96
N LYS A 17 -14.38 5.46 -1.81
CA LYS A 17 -14.92 6.77 -1.38
C LYS A 17 -14.37 7.92 -2.23
N ASN A 18 -13.51 8.78 -1.68
CA ASN A 18 -12.89 9.93 -2.34
C ASN A 18 -11.41 9.69 -2.72
N CYS A 19 -10.92 8.46 -2.66
CA CYS A 19 -9.55 8.06 -2.98
C CYS A 19 -9.52 7.06 -4.14
N ILE A 20 -8.58 7.23 -5.07
CA ILE A 20 -8.28 6.25 -6.13
C ILE A 20 -7.05 5.47 -5.69
N LEU A 21 -7.20 4.15 -5.55
CA LEU A 21 -6.07 3.25 -5.34
C LEU A 21 -5.53 2.81 -6.72
N PRO A 22 -4.21 2.85 -6.96
CA PRO A 22 -3.63 2.45 -8.24
C PRO A 22 -3.75 0.93 -8.49
N ASN A 23 -3.79 0.15 -7.41
CA ASN A 23 -3.99 -1.29 -7.43
C ASN A 23 -4.84 -1.72 -6.23
N ARG A 24 -5.20 -3.01 -6.15
CA ARG A 24 -6.04 -3.58 -5.08
C ARG A 24 -5.22 -4.28 -4.00
N ILE A 25 -3.92 -4.03 -3.93
CA ILE A 25 -3.01 -4.59 -2.93
C ILE A 25 -2.93 -3.60 -1.76
N VAL A 26 -3.23 -4.09 -0.55
CA VAL A 26 -3.27 -3.25 0.65
C VAL A 26 -2.49 -3.90 1.79
N CYS A 27 -1.90 -3.06 2.65
CA CYS A 27 -1.34 -3.53 3.91
C CYS A 27 -2.44 -3.58 4.97
N SER A 28 -2.76 -4.77 5.45
CA SER A 28 -3.67 -4.95 6.60
C SER A 28 -3.12 -4.24 7.86
N PRO A 29 -3.99 -3.85 8.81
CA PRO A 29 -3.53 -3.35 10.10
C PRO A 29 -2.81 -4.47 10.86
N MET A 30 -1.61 -4.18 11.36
CA MET A 30 -0.77 -5.14 12.08
C MET A 30 -0.15 -4.45 13.30
N PHE A 31 -0.07 -5.16 14.43
CA PHE A 31 0.62 -4.65 15.62
C PHE A 31 2.12 -4.84 15.52
N MET A 32 2.85 -3.72 15.52
CA MET A 32 4.30 -3.72 15.35
C MET A 32 5.07 -3.52 16.66
N TYR A 33 4.36 -3.21 17.77
CA TYR A 33 4.92 -3.04 19.12
C TYR A 33 6.18 -2.15 19.18
N SER A 34 6.27 -1.16 18.29
CA SER A 34 7.45 -0.32 18.09
C SER A 34 7.21 1.15 18.46
N ALA A 35 6.08 1.42 19.11
CA ALA A 35 5.73 2.73 19.67
C ALA A 35 6.53 2.99 20.95
N THR A 36 6.69 4.27 21.30
CA THR A 36 7.20 4.62 22.63
C THR A 36 6.25 4.14 23.72
N GLU A 37 6.69 4.16 24.97
CA GLU A 37 5.83 3.82 26.12
C GLU A 37 4.59 4.71 26.21
N GLN A 38 4.64 5.93 25.68
CA GLN A 38 3.52 6.87 25.58
C GLN A 38 2.66 6.65 24.33
N GLY A 39 2.92 5.60 23.53
CA GLY A 39 2.17 5.26 22.33
C GLY A 39 2.50 6.13 21.11
N GLN A 40 3.66 6.78 21.09
CA GLN A 40 4.02 7.69 20.00
C GLN A 40 4.72 6.97 18.84
N VAL A 41 4.54 7.55 17.65
CA VAL A 41 5.23 7.14 16.42
C VAL A 41 6.73 7.37 16.59
N THR A 42 7.51 6.42 16.09
CA THR A 42 8.98 6.41 16.11
C THR A 42 9.53 6.33 14.68
N ASP A 43 10.82 6.60 14.50
CA ASP A 43 11.51 6.50 13.19
C ASP A 43 11.31 5.13 12.52
N TRP A 44 11.18 4.08 13.33
CA TRP A 44 10.87 2.73 12.86
C TRP A 44 9.59 2.72 12.01
N HIS A 45 8.54 3.42 12.42
CA HIS A 45 7.27 3.47 11.69
C HIS A 45 7.41 4.22 10.36
N ILE A 46 8.20 5.28 10.34
CA ILE A 46 8.43 6.09 9.14
C ILE A 46 9.13 5.23 8.08
N VAL A 47 10.20 4.53 8.46
CA VAL A 47 10.90 3.61 7.56
C VAL A 47 9.99 2.43 7.17
N HIS A 48 9.25 1.86 8.12
CA HIS A 48 8.37 0.71 7.88
C HIS A 48 7.27 1.02 6.86
N TYR A 49 6.55 2.13 7.01
CA TYR A 49 5.49 2.51 6.06
C TYR A 49 6.06 3.14 4.79
N GLY A 50 7.17 3.88 4.86
CA GLY A 50 7.84 4.45 3.69
C GLY A 50 8.31 3.38 2.71
N THR A 51 8.95 2.32 3.21
CA THR A 51 9.39 1.18 2.37
C THR A 51 8.24 0.44 1.68
N ARG A 52 7.06 0.36 2.31
CA ARG A 52 5.85 -0.24 1.72
C ARG A 52 5.21 0.66 0.69
N ALA A 53 5.18 1.97 0.96
CA ALA A 53 4.69 2.96 0.02
C ALA A 53 5.56 3.03 -1.25
N ALA A 54 6.88 2.85 -1.11
CA ALA A 54 7.81 2.79 -2.24
C ALA A 54 7.56 1.61 -3.20
N GLY A 55 6.85 0.56 -2.76
CA GLY A 55 6.45 -0.54 -3.64
C GLY A 55 5.39 -0.17 -4.68
N ASN A 56 4.77 1.01 -4.57
CA ASN A 56 3.78 1.55 -5.52
C ASN A 56 4.42 2.43 -6.62
N LEU A 57 5.69 2.22 -7.00
CA LEU A 57 6.29 3.01 -8.06
C LEU A 57 5.53 2.82 -9.37
N ASP A 58 5.02 3.95 -9.86
CA ASP A 58 4.34 4.15 -11.14
C ASP A 58 5.23 3.65 -12.29
N ASP A 59 4.77 2.60 -12.98
CA ASP A 59 5.16 2.19 -14.34
C ASP A 59 3.88 1.97 -15.17
#